data_AF-A0A9D1L3H4-F1
#
_entry.id   AF-A0A9D1L3H4-F1
#
_cell.length_a   1.000
_cell.length_b   1.000
_cell.length_c   1.000
_cell.angle_alpha   90.00
_cell.angle_beta   90.00
_cell.angle_gamma   90.00
#
_symmetry.space_group_name_H-M   'P 1'
#
loop_
_entity.id
_entity.type
_entity.pdbx_description
1 polymer ?
#
loop_
_entity_poly.entity_id
_entity_poly.type
_entity_poly.pdbx_seq_one_letter_code
_entity_poly.pdbx_strand_id
1 'polypeptide(L)' 'MERPIFENIKDYQEFSKYYWYRGELKQICKKLGIANNGTKQELNYCIEQYYQGNIIKDKIHKTS' A
#
# COMPACT_ATOMS: atom_id res chain seq x y z
N MET A 1 15.59 11.98 -12.94
CA MET A 1 14.72 10.80 -13.05
C MET A 1 13.39 11.16 -12.44
N GLU A 2 12.33 11.16 -13.24
CA GLU A 2 10.99 11.42 -12.72
C GLU A 2 10.51 10.22 -11.92
N ARG A 3 9.89 10.49 -10.77
CA ARG A 3 9.35 9.45 -9.91
C ARG A 3 8.06 8.92 -10.54
N PRO A 4 7.93 7.60 -10.75
CA PRO A 4 6.70 7.07 -11.32
C PRO A 4 5.54 7.28 -10.36
N ILE A 5 4.39 7.62 -10.92
CA ILE A 5 3.14 7.69 -10.17
C ILE A 5 2.72 6.25 -9.88
N PHE A 6 2.29 5.99 -8.65
CA PHE A 6 1.78 4.66 -8.24
C PHE A 6 0.75 4.10 -9.22
N GLU A 7 -0.10 4.94 -9.81
CA GLU A 7 -1.14 4.54 -10.78
C GLU A 7 -0.58 3.91 -12.06
N ASN A 8 0.68 4.18 -12.40
CA ASN A 8 1.36 3.54 -13.52
C ASN A 8 1.95 2.16 -13.16
N ILE A 9 2.01 1.83 -11.87
CA ILE A 9 2.62 0.61 -11.35
C ILE A 9 1.55 -0.45 -11.14
N LYS A 10 1.53 -1.44 -12.05
CA LYS A 10 0.56 -2.55 -12.03
C LYS A 10 1.03 -3.77 -11.24
N ASP A 11 2.31 -3.82 -10.90
CA ASP A 11 2.94 -4.97 -10.25
C ASP A 11 3.73 -4.56 -9.01
N TYR A 12 3.67 -5.39 -7.95
CA TYR A 12 4.46 -5.15 -6.75
C TYR A 12 5.97 -5.22 -6.99
N GLN A 13 6.41 -6.07 -7.93
CA GLN A 13 7.84 -6.17 -8.25
C GLN A 13 8.37 -4.86 -8.85
N GLU A 14 7.58 -4.20 -9.69
CA GLU A 14 7.88 -2.87 -10.21
C GLU A 14 7.80 -1.82 -9.10
N PHE A 15 6.80 -1.92 -8.22
CA PHE A 15 6.64 -1.06 -7.05
C PHE A 15 7.86 -1.06 -6.13
N SER A 16 8.37 -2.26 -5.80
CA SER A 16 9.47 -2.50 -4.87
C SER A 16 10.82 -2.01 -5.40
N LYS A 17 10.97 -1.83 -6.72
CA LYS A 17 12.18 -1.21 -7.31
C LYS A 17 12.37 0.25 -6.87
N TYR A 18 11.28 0.92 -6.47
CA TYR A 18 11.32 2.31 -6.05
C TYR A 18 11.31 2.42 -4.53
N TYR A 19 12.13 3.34 -4.01
CA TYR A 19 12.07 3.67 -2.59
C TYR A 19 10.85 4.55 -2.31
N TRP A 20 9.96 4.09 -1.43
CA TRP A 20 8.77 4.82 -1.00
C TRP A 20 8.93 5.35 0.42
N TYR A 21 8.47 6.59 0.65
CA TYR A 21 8.36 7.14 1.99
C TYR A 21 7.08 6.67 2.66
N ARG A 22 7.08 6.63 4.00
CA ARG A 22 5.90 6.21 4.79
C ARG A 22 4.63 6.99 4.42
N GLY A 23 4.75 8.30 4.18
CA GLY A 23 3.60 9.13 3.79
C GLY A 23 2.98 8.70 2.45
N GLU A 24 3.81 8.27 1.51
CA GLU A 24 3.35 7.81 0.20
C GLU A 24 2.76 6.43 0.27
N LEU A 25 3.40 5.50 1.01
CA LEU A 25 2.82 4.20 1.29
C LEU A 25 1.41 4.36 1.90
N LYS A 26 1.24 5.31 2.83
CA LYS A 26 -0.06 5.61 3.42
C LYS A 26 -1.07 6.14 2.39
N GLN A 27 -0.63 6.98 1.46
CA GLN A 27 -1.47 7.53 0.39
C GLN A 27 -1.86 6.46 -0.63
N ILE A 28 -0.96 5.54 -0.94
CA ILE A 28 -1.19 4.37 -1.78
C ILE A 28 -2.20 3.44 -1.12
N CYS A 29 -2.00 3.08 0.16
CA CYS A 29 -2.97 2.28 0.91
C CYS A 29 -4.36 2.92 0.92
N LYS A 30 -4.46 4.26 1.05
CA LYS A 30 -5.72 5.01 0.93
C LYS A 30 -6.35 4.86 -0.45
N LYS A 31 -5.58 5.04 -1.53
CA LYS A 31 -6.06 4.89 -2.91
C LYS A 31 -6.54 3.47 -3.19
N LEU A 32 -5.86 2.48 -2.63
CA LEU A 32 -6.20 1.05 -2.74
C LEU A 32 -7.37 0.62 -1.84
N GLY A 33 -7.79 1.45 -0.89
CA GLY A 33 -8.86 1.11 0.06
C GLY A 33 -8.49 0.01 1.06
N ILE A 34 -7.18 -0.15 1.34
CA ILE A 34 -6.64 -1.13 2.28
C ILE A 34 -6.21 -0.46 3.60
N ALA A 35 -5.79 -1.27 4.57
CA ALA A 35 -5.23 -0.79 5.83
C ALA A 35 -4.07 0.22 5.59
N ASN A 36 -4.24 1.43 6.11
CA ASN A 36 -3.31 2.54 5.95
C ASN A 36 -2.77 3.03 7.31
N ASN A 37 -3.10 2.32 8.38
CA ASN A 37 -2.67 2.60 9.74
C ASN A 37 -1.54 1.63 10.10
N GLY A 38 -0.37 2.18 10.41
CA GLY A 38 0.78 1.36 10.78
C GLY A 38 2.13 2.00 10.52
N THR A 39 3.14 1.18 10.73
CA THR A 39 4.56 1.38 10.42
C THR A 39 4.81 1.24 8.91
N LYS A 40 6.00 1.66 8.46
CA LYS A 40 6.40 1.55 7.04
C LYS A 40 6.31 0.10 6.54
N GLN A 41 6.70 -0.86 7.38
CA GLN A 41 6.69 -2.28 7.06
C GLN A 41 5.25 -2.80 6.91
N GLU A 42 4.36 -2.47 7.83
CA GLU A 42 2.94 -2.86 7.74
C GLU A 42 2.26 -2.32 6.49
N LEU A 43 2.50 -1.04 6.15
CA LEU A 43 1.97 -0.45 4.92
C LEU A 43 2.49 -1.18 3.67
N ASN A 44 3.79 -1.49 3.63
CA ASN A 44 4.37 -2.19 2.50
C ASN A 44 3.83 -3.63 2.37
N TYR A 45 3.67 -4.32 3.50
CA TYR A 45 3.05 -5.65 3.55
C TYR A 45 1.60 -5.62 3.07
N CYS A 46 0.80 -4.63 3.47
CA CYS A 46 -0.58 -4.50 2.98
C CYS A 46 -0.64 -4.31 1.46
N ILE A 47 0.28 -3.52 0.89
CA ILE A 47 0.40 -3.31 -0.55
C ILE A 47 0.81 -4.61 -1.25
N GLU A 48 1.81 -5.33 -0.74
CA GLU A 48 2.23 -6.64 -1.26
C GLU A 48 1.07 -7.63 -1.29
N GLN A 49 0.33 -7.74 -0.18
CA GLN A 49 -0.83 -8.62 -0.07
C GLN A 49 -1.93 -8.22 -1.06
N TYR A 50 -2.18 -6.92 -1.25
CA TYR A 50 -3.12 -6.43 -2.25
C TYR A 50 -2.76 -6.90 -3.67
N TYR A 51 -1.48 -6.81 -4.07
CA TYR A 51 -1.02 -7.32 -5.37
C TYR A 51 -1.06 -8.85 -5.47
N GLN A 52 -0.97 -9.58 -4.36
CA GLN A 52 -1.18 -11.03 -4.31
C GLN A 52 -2.66 -11.44 -4.36
N GLY A 53 -3.60 -10.47 -4.35
CA GLY A 53 -5.04 -10.72 -4.29
C GLY A 53 -5.62 -10.81 -2.87
N ASN A 54 -4.78 -10.63 -1.84
CA ASN A 54 -5.17 -10.62 -0.43
C ASN A 54 -5.45 -9.19 0.04
N ILE A 55 -6.73 -8.80 0.06
CA ILE A 55 -7.12 -7.45 0.46
C ILE A 55 -7.18 -7.34 1.99
N ILE A 56 -6.11 -6.83 2.59
CA ILE A 56 -6.08 -6.49 4.02
C ILE A 56 -6.85 -5.19 4.23
N LYS A 57 -8.15 -5.30 4.48
CA LYS A 57 -8.98 -4.17 4.90
C LYS A 57 -8.58 -3.77 6.32
N ASP A 58 -8.51 -2.47 6.56
CA ASP A 58 -8.45 -1.95 7.93
C ASP A 58 -9.63 -2.57 8.67
N LYS A 59 -9.35 -3.35 9.73
CA LYS A 59 -10.41 -3.79 10.63
C LYS A 59 -10.89 -2.53 11.33
N ILE A 60 -11.82 -1.83 10.70
CA ILE A 60 -12.71 -0.93 11.41
C ILE A 60 -13.35 -1.84 12.44
N HIS A 61 -12.89 -1.78 13.69
CA HIS A 61 -13.62 -2.35 14.80
C HIS A 61 -14.98 -1.65 14.79
N LYS A 62 -15.95 -2.24 14.08
CA LYS A 62 -17.35 -2.12 14.44
C LYS A 62 -17.46 -2.85 15.77
N THR A 63 -17.21 -2.13 16.84
CA THR A 63 -17.72 -2.48 18.15
C THR A 63 -19.24 -2.35 18.05
N SER A 64 -19.91 -3.47 17.79
CA SER A 64 -21.33 -3.63 18.09
C SER A 64 -21.51 -3.92 19.57
#